data_AF-A0A0D8Y9M8-F1
#
_entry.id   AF-A0A0D8Y9M8-F1
#
_cell.length_a   1.000
_cell.length_b   1.000
_cell.length_c   1.000
_cell.angle_alpha   90.00
_cell.angle_beta   90.00
_cell.angle_gamma   90.00
#
_symmetry.space_group_name_H-M   'P 1'
#
loop_
_entity.id
_entity.type
_entity.pdbx_description
1 polymer ?
#
loop_
_entity_poly.entity_id
_entity_poly.type
_entity_poly.pdbx_seq_one_letter_code
_entity_poly.pdbx_strand_id
1 'polypeptide(L)'
;MSQLPNHIVPRINSNGEKYREKQLLTQLPRQDLSVAYCRHLGSNTERKVYEEFINARNEIALDIGYVSPNIPKSMECHKCSGILERNEMAVIAPKLGESTGWHPACFTCSTCEQLLVDLTYCVKDDQIYCERHYAELHKPRCSACDEVR
;
A
#
# COMPACT_ATOMS: atom_id res chain seq x y z
N MET A 1 11.97 18.96 6.82
CA MET A 1 10.92 18.15 7.47
C MET A 1 9.62 18.21 6.66
N SER A 2 9.38 17.22 5.82
CA SER A 2 8.07 17.03 5.15
C SER A 2 7.10 16.36 6.14
N GLN A 3 6.57 17.15 7.09
CA GLN A 3 5.53 16.67 7.99
C GLN A 3 4.20 16.52 7.23
N LEU A 4 3.43 15.49 7.58
CA LEU A 4 2.08 15.32 7.04
C LEU A 4 1.19 16.50 7.49
N PRO A 5 0.34 17.03 6.61
CA PRO A 5 -0.67 18.02 7.01
C PRO A 5 -1.52 17.53 8.19
N ASN A 6 -1.75 18.38 9.19
CA ASN A 6 -2.49 17.99 10.40
C ASN A 6 -3.88 17.40 10.14
N HIS A 7 -4.54 17.80 9.04
CA HIS A 7 -5.88 17.34 8.70
C HIS A 7 -5.94 15.93 8.10
N ILE A 8 -4.79 15.33 7.77
CA ILE A 8 -4.70 13.94 7.28
C ILE A 8 -4.08 12.98 8.30
N VAL A 9 -3.64 13.50 9.46
CA VAL A 9 -3.11 12.66 10.55
C VAL A 9 -4.30 12.03 11.30
N PRO A 10 -4.40 10.70 11.40
CA PRO A 10 -5.58 10.01 11.93
C PRO A 10 -5.60 10.01 13.47
N ARG A 11 -5.84 11.19 14.06
CA ARG A 11 -6.10 11.32 15.51
C ARG A 11 -7.55 10.92 15.80
N ILE A 12 -7.79 10.30 16.96
CA ILE A 12 -9.14 9.89 17.40
C ILE A 12 -10.11 11.09 17.34
N ASN A 13 -11.29 10.90 16.75
CA ASN A 13 -12.34 11.89 16.52
C ASN A 13 -11.95 13.09 15.62
N SER A 14 -10.93 12.94 14.77
CA SER A 14 -10.46 14.01 13.88
C SER A 14 -10.93 13.82 12.43
N ASN A 15 -10.77 14.86 11.61
CA ASN A 15 -10.97 14.74 10.15
C ASN A 15 -9.98 13.74 9.52
N GLY A 16 -8.79 13.59 10.10
CA GLY A 16 -7.80 12.63 9.61
C GLY A 16 -8.21 11.18 9.84
N GLU A 17 -8.94 10.88 10.92
CA GLU A 17 -9.49 9.54 11.18
C GLU A 17 -10.55 9.19 10.12
N LYS A 18 -11.53 10.08 9.90
CA LYS A 18 -12.54 9.90 8.85
C LYS A 18 -11.92 9.77 7.46
N TYR A 19 -10.88 10.55 7.19
CA TYR A 19 -10.11 10.46 5.96
C TYR A 19 -9.44 9.08 5.84
N ARG A 20 -8.78 8.61 6.88
CA ARG A 20 -8.11 7.30 6.92
C ARG A 20 -9.09 6.14 6.75
N GLU A 21 -10.26 6.20 7.38
CA GLU A 21 -11.32 5.19 7.18
C GLU A 21 -11.75 5.09 5.71
N LYS A 22 -11.94 6.23 5.04
CA LYS A 22 -12.26 6.25 3.61
C LYS A 22 -11.13 5.67 2.75
N GLN A 23 -9.88 5.96 3.10
CA GLN A 23 -8.72 5.43 2.39
C GLN A 23 -8.62 3.91 2.55
N LEU A 24 -8.80 3.39 3.76
CA LEU A 24 -8.80 1.95 4.05
C LEU A 24 -9.82 1.18 3.21
N LEU A 25 -11.06 1.68 3.13
CA LEU A 25 -12.11 1.05 2.31
C LEU A 25 -11.74 0.99 0.81
N THR A 26 -10.99 1.98 0.34
CA THR A 26 -10.59 2.08 -1.06
C THR A 26 -9.34 1.24 -1.35
N GLN A 27 -8.33 1.32 -0.50
CA GLN A 27 -7.02 0.69 -0.68
C GLN A 27 -7.04 -0.81 -0.42
N LEU A 28 -7.98 -1.29 0.40
CA LEU A 28 -8.12 -2.69 0.81
C LEU A 28 -9.55 -3.23 0.53
N PRO A 29 -9.94 -3.43 -0.75
CA PRO A 29 -11.25 -3.95 -1.10
C PRO A 29 -11.43 -5.37 -0.55
N ARG A 30 -12.59 -5.65 0.04
CA ARG A 30 -12.85 -6.98 0.66
C ARG A 30 -12.83 -8.11 -0.37
N GLN A 31 -13.21 -7.81 -1.61
CA GLN A 31 -13.16 -8.69 -2.77
C GLN A 31 -11.75 -9.17 -3.08
N ASP A 32 -10.73 -8.39 -2.72
CA ASP A 32 -9.32 -8.73 -2.92
C ASP A 32 -8.73 -9.45 -1.68
N LEU A 33 -9.50 -9.58 -0.60
CA LEU A 33 -9.07 -10.23 0.64
C LEU A 33 -9.67 -11.63 0.79
N SER A 34 -10.85 -11.88 0.23
CA SER A 34 -11.48 -13.19 0.30
C SER A 34 -12.48 -13.42 -0.83
N VAL A 35 -12.41 -14.62 -1.41
CA VAL A 35 -13.34 -15.14 -2.41
C VAL A 35 -14.79 -15.12 -1.92
N ALA A 36 -15.03 -15.15 -0.60
CA ALA A 36 -16.37 -15.10 -0.02
C ALA A 36 -17.10 -13.78 -0.30
N TYR A 37 -16.37 -12.72 -0.61
CA TYR A 37 -16.92 -11.42 -0.98
C TYR A 37 -17.10 -11.23 -2.49
N CYS A 38 -16.65 -12.18 -3.31
CA CYS A 38 -16.79 -12.16 -4.76
C CYS A 38 -18.07 -12.89 -5.17
N ARG A 39 -19.04 -12.15 -5.72
CA ARG A 39 -20.34 -12.68 -6.12
C ARG A 39 -20.31 -13.26 -7.54
N HIS A 40 -19.33 -12.87 -8.36
CA HIS A 40 -19.29 -13.21 -9.78
C HIS A 40 -18.13 -14.13 -10.20
N LEU A 41 -17.39 -14.72 -9.25
CA LEU A 41 -16.46 -15.82 -9.51
C LEU A 41 -17.23 -17.14 -9.70
N GLY A 42 -17.70 -17.36 -10.93
CA GLY A 42 -18.70 -18.38 -11.27
C GLY A 42 -18.13 -19.78 -11.48
N SER A 43 -16.89 -19.91 -11.94
CA SER A 43 -16.27 -21.21 -12.25
C SER A 43 -15.18 -21.62 -11.24
N ASN A 44 -14.94 -22.92 -11.12
CA ASN A 44 -13.83 -23.45 -10.32
C ASN A 44 -12.47 -22.98 -10.83
N THR A 45 -12.35 -22.75 -12.14
CA THR A 45 -11.11 -22.24 -12.75
C THR A 45 -10.82 -20.82 -12.31
N GLU A 46 -11.82 -19.92 -12.37
CA GLU A 46 -11.67 -18.53 -11.91
C GLU A 46 -11.32 -18.46 -10.42
N ARG A 47 -11.91 -19.34 -9.60
CA ARG A 47 -11.57 -19.43 -8.17
C ARG A 47 -10.11 -19.84 -7.94
N LYS A 48 -9.60 -20.82 -8.70
CA LYS A 48 -8.19 -21.20 -8.64
C LYS A 48 -7.26 -20.06 -9.05
N VAL A 49 -7.58 -19.37 -10.14
CA VAL A 49 -6.79 -18.21 -10.60
C VAL A 49 -6.79 -17.10 -9.55
N TYR A 50 -7.92 -16.86 -8.88
CA TYR A 50 -8.01 -15.92 -7.77
C TYR A 50 -7.13 -16.36 -6.59
N GLU A 51 -7.21 -17.62 -6.17
CA GLU A 51 -6.38 -18.16 -5.06
C GLU A 51 -4.89 -18.07 -5.38
N GLU A 52 -4.49 -18.42 -6.60
CA GLU A 52 -3.11 -18.28 -7.10
C GLU A 52 -2.65 -16.82 -7.05
N PHE A 53 -3.51 -15.88 -7.46
CA PHE A 53 -3.21 -14.45 -7.38
C PHE A 53 -3.00 -13.98 -5.93
N ILE A 54 -3.87 -14.39 -5.00
CA ILE A 54 -3.76 -14.02 -3.59
C ILE A 54 -2.49 -14.59 -2.96
N ASN A 55 -2.17 -15.86 -3.25
CA ASN A 55 -0.96 -16.50 -2.75
C ASN A 55 0.29 -15.80 -3.30
N ALA A 56 0.34 -15.58 -4.61
CA ALA A 56 1.45 -14.87 -5.24
C ALA A 56 1.59 -13.43 -4.69
N ARG A 57 0.48 -12.70 -4.50
CA ARG A 57 0.50 -11.37 -3.87
C ARG A 57 1.11 -11.48 -2.48
N ASN A 58 0.59 -12.35 -1.61
CA ASN A 58 0.99 -12.42 -0.22
C ASN A 58 2.45 -12.87 -0.03
N GLU A 59 2.94 -13.79 -0.87
CA GLU A 59 4.31 -14.31 -0.76
C GLU A 59 5.33 -13.39 -1.45
N ILE A 60 4.99 -12.88 -2.64
CA ILE A 60 5.96 -12.25 -3.54
C ILE A 60 5.87 -10.73 -3.52
N ALA A 61 4.69 -10.14 -3.41
CA ALA A 61 4.50 -8.70 -3.58
C ALA A 61 4.22 -7.94 -2.28
N LEU A 62 3.47 -8.54 -1.35
CA LEU A 62 2.93 -7.89 -0.16
C LEU A 62 3.97 -7.82 0.97
N ASP A 63 4.09 -6.66 1.60
CA ASP A 63 4.91 -6.45 2.79
C ASP A 63 4.37 -5.28 3.63
N ILE A 64 4.95 -5.06 4.81
CA ILE A 64 4.59 -3.98 5.73
C ILE A 64 5.79 -3.04 5.89
N GLY A 65 5.57 -1.76 5.59
CA GLY A 65 6.58 -0.73 5.81
C GLY A 65 6.67 -0.43 7.29
N TYR A 66 7.87 -0.37 7.85
CA TYR A 66 8.04 -0.01 9.26
C TYR A 66 8.58 1.40 9.40
N VAL A 67 8.11 2.11 10.42
CA VAL A 67 8.60 3.45 10.76
C VAL A 67 9.87 3.30 11.57
N SER A 68 10.99 3.75 11.02
CA SER A 68 12.23 3.96 11.75
C SER A 68 12.20 5.38 12.34
N PRO A 69 12.12 5.56 13.66
CA PRO A 69 12.05 6.89 14.26
C PRO A 69 13.37 7.66 14.09
N ASN A 70 14.49 6.94 14.00
CA ASN A 70 15.82 7.51 13.82
C ASN A 70 16.63 6.59 12.90
N ILE A 71 16.83 6.97 11.63
CA ILE A 71 17.67 6.17 10.73
C ILE A 71 19.15 6.26 11.11
N PRO A 72 19.91 5.13 11.04
CA PRO A 72 21.29 5.09 11.52
C PRO A 72 22.30 5.80 10.60
N LYS A 73 21.95 5.96 9.32
CA LYS A 73 22.75 6.60 8.26
C LYS A 73 21.85 7.42 7.34
N SER A 74 22.38 8.48 6.74
CA SER A 74 21.66 9.24 5.71
C SER A 74 21.46 8.37 4.46
N MET A 75 20.34 8.57 3.77
CA MET A 75 19.97 7.82 2.56
C MET A 75 19.10 8.68 1.63
N GLU A 76 18.94 8.27 0.38
CA GLU A 76 18.05 8.94 -0.56
C GLU A 76 16.61 8.41 -0.39
N CYS A 77 15.63 9.32 -0.40
CA CYS A 77 14.23 8.94 -0.44
C CYS A 77 13.88 8.39 -1.83
N HIS A 78 13.38 7.16 -1.87
CA HIS A 78 13.08 6.44 -3.11
C HIS A 78 12.00 7.10 -4.00
N LYS A 79 11.14 7.98 -3.44
CA LYS A 79 10.10 8.68 -4.22
C LYS A 79 10.56 10.05 -4.74
N CYS A 80 11.10 10.90 -3.88
CA CYS A 80 11.36 12.31 -4.21
C CYS A 80 12.82 12.59 -4.55
N SER A 81 13.71 11.60 -4.42
CA SER A 81 15.17 11.75 -4.52
C SER A 81 15.78 12.77 -3.54
N GLY A 82 15.01 13.22 -2.56
CA GLY A 82 15.48 14.07 -1.48
C GLY A 82 16.25 13.27 -0.44
N ILE A 83 17.11 13.93 0.33
CA ILE A 83 17.89 13.28 1.39
C ILE A 83 17.03 13.04 2.63
N LEU A 84 17.17 11.85 3.21
CA LEU A 84 16.78 11.48 4.56
C LEU A 84 18.04 11.54 5.42
N GLU A 85 18.10 12.47 6.38
CA GLU A 85 19.30 12.66 7.19
C GLU A 85 19.39 11.66 8.35
N ARG A 86 20.62 11.39 8.81
CA ARG A 86 20.85 10.56 9.99
C ARG A 86 20.04 11.08 11.19
N ASN A 87 19.43 10.15 11.94
CA ASN A 87 18.51 10.40 13.06
C ASN A 87 17.19 11.08 12.67
N GLU A 88 16.83 11.15 11.39
CA GLU A 88 15.47 11.51 10.99
C GLU A 88 14.56 10.28 10.96
N MET A 89 13.25 10.55 11.02
CA MET A 89 12.23 9.54 10.85
C MET A 89 12.09 9.19 9.37
N ALA A 90 12.06 7.89 9.07
CA ALA A 90 11.82 7.37 7.74
C ALA A 90 10.89 6.15 7.80
N VAL A 91 10.22 5.85 6.70
CA VAL A 91 9.56 4.57 6.49
C VAL A 91 10.50 3.69 5.68
N ILE A 92 10.75 2.47 6.14
CA ILE A 92 11.61 1.50 5.47
C ILE A 92 10.74 0.39 4.88
N ALA A 93 11.05 -0.01 3.64
CA ALA A 93 10.32 -1.05 2.92
C ALA A 93 11.25 -2.26 2.65
N PRO A 94 11.27 -3.27 3.53
CA PRO A 94 12.21 -4.40 3.44
C PRO A 94 12.23 -5.09 2.09
N LYS A 95 11.05 -5.25 1.45
CA LYS A 95 10.91 -5.91 0.15
C LYS A 95 11.61 -5.17 -1.00
N LEU A 96 11.92 -3.88 -0.86
CA LEU A 96 12.73 -3.10 -1.80
C LEU A 96 14.20 -2.95 -1.33
N GLY A 97 14.59 -3.61 -0.25
CA GLY A 97 15.93 -3.57 0.33
C GLY A 97 15.99 -2.85 1.69
N GLU A 98 16.88 -3.31 2.55
CA GLU A 98 17.06 -2.79 3.92
C GLU A 98 17.53 -1.33 3.95
N SER A 99 18.13 -0.84 2.86
CA SER A 99 18.56 0.55 2.70
C SER A 99 17.67 1.33 1.73
N THR A 100 16.39 0.96 1.63
CA THR A 100 15.42 1.71 0.83
C THR A 100 14.41 2.37 1.75
N GLY A 101 14.35 3.70 1.68
CA GLY A 101 13.64 4.52 2.65
C GLY A 101 12.81 5.62 1.99
N TRP A 102 11.79 6.07 2.70
CA TRP A 102 10.92 7.17 2.29
C TRP A 102 10.75 8.16 3.42
N HIS A 103 10.60 9.44 3.09
CA HIS A 103 9.94 10.34 4.03
C HIS A 103 8.53 9.81 4.32
N PRO A 104 7.98 9.98 5.54
CA PRO A 104 6.63 9.53 5.85
C PRO A 104 5.56 10.01 4.85
N ALA A 105 5.69 11.25 4.37
CA ALA A 105 4.81 11.83 3.33
C ALA A 105 5.03 11.28 1.92
N CYS A 106 6.18 10.67 1.67
CA CYS A 106 6.55 10.09 0.39
C CYS A 106 6.16 8.62 0.27
N PHE A 107 5.82 7.95 1.37
CA PHE A 107 5.41 6.54 1.37
C PHE A 107 3.94 6.41 0.96
N THR A 108 3.69 6.52 -0.35
CA THR A 108 2.36 6.57 -0.96
C THR A 108 2.27 5.62 -2.15
N CYS A 109 1.08 5.12 -2.45
CA CYS A 109 0.83 4.34 -3.66
C CYS A 109 1.19 5.13 -4.94
N SER A 110 1.89 4.50 -5.89
CA SER A 110 2.28 5.10 -7.17
C SER A 110 1.10 5.49 -8.07
N THR A 111 -0.13 5.01 -7.80
CA THR A 111 -1.30 5.28 -8.63
C THR A 111 -2.22 6.36 -8.04
N CYS A 112 -2.63 6.22 -6.77
CA CYS A 112 -3.56 7.16 -6.14
C CYS A 112 -2.91 8.17 -5.20
N GLU A 113 -1.59 8.09 -5.01
CA GLU A 113 -0.80 8.93 -4.12
C GLU A 113 -1.26 8.94 -2.65
N GLN A 114 -2.08 7.96 -2.27
CA GLN A 114 -2.56 7.80 -0.89
C GLN A 114 -1.47 7.15 -0.03
N LEU A 115 -1.38 7.60 1.22
CA LEU A 115 -0.40 7.09 2.18
C LEU A 115 -0.57 5.59 2.39
N LEU A 116 0.57 4.91 2.49
CA LEU A 116 0.67 3.48 2.81
C LEU A 116 1.29 3.26 4.20
N VAL A 117 1.57 4.33 4.94
CA VAL A 117 2.11 4.26 6.29
C VAL A 117 1.08 3.58 7.21
N ASP A 118 1.55 2.60 8.00
CA ASP A 118 0.74 1.72 8.82
C ASP A 118 -0.27 0.86 8.03
N LEU A 119 -0.01 0.65 6.72
CA LEU A 119 -0.74 -0.28 5.86
C LEU A 119 0.22 -1.31 5.25
N THR A 120 -0.37 -2.36 4.68
CA THR A 120 0.33 -3.22 3.72
C THR A 120 0.57 -2.47 2.41
N TYR A 121 1.67 -2.80 1.75
CA TYR A 121 1.99 -2.33 0.41
C TYR A 121 2.39 -3.51 -0.48
N CYS A 122 2.16 -3.38 -1.77
CA CYS A 122 2.62 -4.34 -2.77
C CYS A 122 3.76 -3.75 -3.60
N VAL A 123 4.77 -4.56 -3.90
CA VAL A 123 5.89 -4.18 -4.77
C VAL A 123 5.71 -4.77 -6.17
N LYS A 124 5.92 -3.93 -7.19
CA LYS A 124 6.06 -4.37 -8.59
C LYS A 124 6.92 -3.37 -9.35
N ASP A 125 7.88 -3.86 -10.14
CA ASP A 125 8.77 -3.05 -10.96
C ASP A 125 9.43 -1.88 -10.17
N ASP A 126 9.98 -2.20 -8.99
CA ASP A 126 10.60 -1.26 -8.03
C ASP A 126 9.70 -0.11 -7.52
N GLN A 127 8.39 -0.25 -7.71
CA GLN A 127 7.38 0.70 -7.25
C GLN A 127 6.44 0.07 -6.22
N ILE A 128 5.84 0.94 -5.38
CA ILE A 128 4.91 0.53 -4.32
C ILE A 128 3.47 0.90 -4.67
N TYR A 129 2.55 -0.02 -4.39
CA TYR A 129 1.13 0.12 -4.67
C TYR A 129 0.30 -0.25 -3.44
N CYS A 130 -0.91 0.31 -3.30
CA CYS A 130 -1.90 -0.32 -2.43
C CYS A 130 -2.38 -1.64 -3.04
N GLU A 131 -3.00 -2.49 -2.24
CA GLU A 131 -3.50 -3.79 -2.71
C GLU A 131 -4.48 -3.64 -3.90
N ARG A 132 -5.39 -2.65 -3.82
CA ARG A 132 -6.34 -2.36 -4.91
C ARG A 132 -5.64 -2.14 -6.26
N HIS A 133 -4.70 -1.19 -6.30
CA HIS A 133 -4.04 -0.82 -7.55
C HIS A 133 -3.05 -1.88 -8.00
N TYR A 134 -2.43 -2.61 -7.07
CA TYR A 134 -1.64 -3.78 -7.43
C TYR A 134 -2.51 -4.82 -8.17
N ALA A 135 -3.70 -5.15 -7.65
CA ALA A 135 -4.60 -6.07 -8.33
C ALA A 135 -5.03 -5.59 -9.73
N GLU A 136 -5.26 -4.28 -9.87
CA GLU A 136 -5.60 -3.65 -11.15
C GLU A 136 -4.48 -3.71 -12.20
N LEU A 137 -3.21 -3.92 -11.80
CA LEU A 137 -2.10 -4.17 -12.74
C LEU A 137 -2.17 -5.56 -13.39
N HIS A 138 -2.89 -6.50 -12.78
CA HIS A 138 -3.03 -7.87 -13.31
C HIS A 138 -4.32 -8.05 -14.10
N LYS A 139 -5.41 -7.44 -13.64
CA LYS A 139 -6.77 -7.68 -14.13
C LYS A 139 -7.66 -6.46 -13.93
N PRO A 140 -8.50 -6.09 -14.91
CA PRO A 140 -9.41 -4.96 -14.76
C PRO A 140 -10.45 -5.19 -13.66
N ARG A 141 -10.82 -4.11 -12.97
CA ARG A 141 -11.89 -4.12 -11.97
C ARG A 141 -13.23 -3.74 -12.57
N CYS A 142 -14.29 -4.41 -12.16
CA CYS A 142 -15.66 -4.07 -12.54
C CYS A 142 -16.18 -2.88 -11.73
N SER A 143 -16.64 -1.82 -12.41
CA SER A 143 -17.19 -0.62 -11.77
C SER A 143 -18.49 -0.84 -10.99
N ALA A 144 -19.21 -1.93 -11.26
CA ALA A 144 -20.50 -2.22 -10.62
C ALA A 144 -20.36 -3.03 -9.32
N CYS A 145 -19.45 -4.02 -9.27
CA CYS A 145 -19.30 -4.91 -8.11
C CYS A 145 -17.94 -4.81 -7.41
N ASP A 146 -17.02 -3.99 -7.95
CA ASP A 146 -15.65 -3.79 -7.47
C ASP A 146 -14.79 -5.06 -7.47
N GLU A 147 -15.20 -6.12 -8.19
CA GLU A 147 -14.43 -7.37 -8.34
C GLU A 147 -13.39 -7.26 -9.47
N VAL A 148 -12.26 -7.94 -9.29
CA VAL A 148 -11.18 -8.09 -10.27
C VAL A 148 -11.50 -9.26 -11.21
N ARG A 149 -11.52 -9.05 -12.54
CA ARG A 149 -11.90 -10.05 -13.57
C ARG A 149 -10.75 -10.37 -14.53
#